data_AF-A0AAD4BTQ6-F1
#
_entry.id   AF-A0AAD4BTQ6-F1
#
_cell.length_a   1.000
_cell.length_b   1.000
_cell.length_c   1.000
_cell.angle_alpha   90.00
_cell.angle_beta   90.00
_cell.angle_gamma   90.00
#
_symmetry.space_group_name_H-M   'P 1'
#
loop_
_entity.id
_entity.type
_entity.pdbx_description
1 polymer ?
#
loop_
_entity_poly.entity_id
_entity_poly.type
_entity_poly.pdbx_seq_one_letter_code
_entity_poly.pdbx_strand_id
1 'polypeptide(L)'
;MFGLLATLALAAVTVFQAQAALPANCDRNATVVVGDTCNGISAKYNVSTYQLAAVNSGVIDANCDNLQIGEVICLGLTGQDCNTTYVVRSGDTCVAIANAYNISQSTLITNNPNVNQICTNLYPVEVLCVSSKIYVNLTKSA
;
A
#
# COMPACT_ATOMS: atom_id res chain seq x y z
N MET A 1 -48.94 17.26 40.85
CA MET A 1 -47.79 17.95 40.23
C MET A 1 -46.87 16.85 39.69
N PHE A 2 -47.19 16.31 38.51
CA PHE A 2 -46.46 15.22 37.88
C PHE A 2 -45.52 15.82 36.84
N GLY A 3 -44.22 15.91 37.18
CA GLY A 3 -43.18 16.32 36.25
C GLY A 3 -42.85 15.17 35.31
N LEU A 4 -43.16 15.32 34.03
CA LEU A 4 -42.70 14.42 32.98
C LEU A 4 -41.18 14.62 32.79
N LEU A 5 -40.39 13.66 33.24
CA LEU A 5 -39.00 13.53 32.82
C LEU A 5 -38.99 13.05 31.37
N ALA A 6 -38.77 13.97 30.43
CA ALA A 6 -38.52 13.62 29.04
C ALA A 6 -37.13 12.99 28.93
N THR A 7 -37.07 11.66 28.88
CA THR A 7 -35.85 10.92 28.54
C THR A 7 -35.52 11.18 27.07
N LEU A 8 -34.50 11.99 26.80
CA LEU A 8 -33.87 12.08 25.48
C LEU A 8 -33.16 10.76 25.20
N ALA A 9 -33.81 9.87 24.45
CA ALA A 9 -33.11 8.76 23.84
C ALA A 9 -32.21 9.31 22.73
N LEU A 10 -30.89 9.32 22.95
CA LEU A 10 -29.93 9.47 21.86
C LEU A 10 -30.08 8.24 20.95
N ALA A 11 -30.72 8.40 19.80
CA ALA A 11 -30.62 7.41 18.74
C ALA A 11 -29.16 7.38 18.28
N ALA A 12 -28.46 6.29 18.59
CA ALA A 12 -27.15 6.03 18.01
C ALA A 12 -27.35 5.82 16.50
N VAL A 13 -27.05 6.84 15.70
CA VAL A 13 -27.01 6.73 14.24
C VAL A 13 -25.80 5.88 13.90
N THR A 14 -26.01 4.58 13.72
CA THR A 14 -24.98 3.71 13.16
C THR A 14 -24.82 4.07 11.69
N VAL A 15 -23.83 4.87 11.36
CA VAL A 15 -23.38 5.05 9.98
C VAL A 15 -22.75 3.72 9.57
N PHE A 16 -23.49 2.91 8.81
CA PHE A 16 -22.95 1.70 8.20
C PHE A 16 -22.04 2.17 7.05
N GLN A 17 -20.77 2.45 7.38
CA GLN A 17 -19.76 2.73 6.36
C GLN A 17 -19.62 1.45 5.53
N ALA A 18 -19.95 1.52 4.25
CA ALA A 18 -19.68 0.43 3.32
C ALA A 18 -18.16 0.37 3.16
N GLN A 19 -17.51 -0.50 3.94
CA GLN A 19 -16.08 -0.74 3.79
C GLN A 19 -15.86 -1.27 2.39
N ALA A 20 -15.00 -0.60 1.62
CA ALA A 20 -14.68 -1.09 0.28
C ALA A 20 -14.14 -2.52 0.40
N ALA A 21 -14.70 -3.41 -0.40
CA ALA A 21 -14.26 -4.79 -0.41
C ALA A 21 -12.83 -4.86 -0.99
N LEU A 22 -11.98 -5.67 -0.35
CA LEU A 22 -10.66 -6.02 -0.89
C LEU A 22 -10.80 -6.58 -2.33
N PRO A 23 -9.75 -6.46 -3.16
CA PRO A 23 -9.70 -7.16 -4.44
C PRO A 23 -10.00 -8.66 -4.26
N ALA A 24 -10.82 -9.24 -5.15
CA ALA A 24 -11.26 -10.63 -5.02
C ALA A 24 -10.10 -11.64 -5.04
N ASN A 25 -8.99 -11.29 -5.68
CA ASN A 25 -7.76 -12.07 -5.77
C ASN A 25 -6.67 -11.57 -4.81
N CYS A 26 -7.04 -10.92 -3.71
CA CYS A 26 -6.09 -10.53 -2.68
C CYS A 26 -5.49 -11.77 -1.99
N ASP A 27 -4.17 -11.92 -2.07
CA ASP A 27 -3.42 -13.08 -1.59
C ASP A 27 -2.98 -12.92 -0.13
N ARG A 28 -2.56 -11.70 0.21
CA ARG A 28 -2.14 -11.30 1.55
C ARG A 28 -2.79 -9.96 1.91
N ASN A 29 -3.15 -9.78 3.17
CA ASN A 29 -3.73 -8.55 3.68
C ASN A 29 -3.14 -8.17 5.04
N ALA A 30 -3.36 -6.92 5.44
CA ALA A 30 -3.06 -6.41 6.76
C ALA A 30 -4.15 -5.45 7.24
N THR A 31 -4.31 -5.35 8.56
CA THR A 31 -5.15 -4.33 9.19
C THR A 31 -4.29 -3.13 9.55
N VAL A 32 -4.72 -1.93 9.14
CA VAL A 32 -4.11 -0.65 9.49
C VAL A 32 -4.26 -0.42 10.99
N VAL A 33 -3.14 -0.13 11.66
CA VAL A 33 -3.09 0.21 13.08
C VAL A 33 -2.64 1.64 13.30
N VAL A 34 -2.78 2.12 14.54
CA VAL A 34 -2.33 3.47 14.94
C VAL A 34 -0.85 3.64 14.63
N GLY A 35 -0.51 4.71 13.91
CA GLY A 35 0.86 5.07 13.56
C GLY A 35 1.38 4.43 12.26
N ASP A 36 0.57 3.63 11.57
CA ASP A 36 0.94 3.10 10.26
C ASP A 36 1.06 4.22 9.22
N THR A 37 1.97 4.00 8.28
CA THR A 37 2.13 4.77 7.03
C THR A 37 2.28 3.77 5.89
N CYS A 38 2.01 4.15 4.64
CA CYS A 38 2.24 3.22 3.51
C CYS A 38 3.67 2.65 3.51
N ASN A 39 4.68 3.50 3.65
CA ASN A 39 6.07 3.05 3.68
C ASN A 39 6.38 2.15 4.89
N GLY A 40 5.81 2.44 6.06
CA GLY A 40 5.95 1.61 7.25
C GLY A 40 5.31 0.22 7.08
N ILE A 41 4.10 0.16 6.54
CA ILE A 41 3.41 -1.09 6.20
C ILE A 41 4.22 -1.85 5.15
N SER A 42 4.64 -1.18 4.08
CA SER A 42 5.46 -1.74 3.01
C SER A 42 6.74 -2.38 3.51
N ALA A 43 7.47 -1.68 4.38
CA ALA A 43 8.71 -2.18 4.97
C ALA A 43 8.44 -3.36 5.93
N LYS A 44 7.35 -3.31 6.70
CA LYS A 44 6.98 -4.35 7.66
C LYS A 44 6.56 -5.66 6.97
N TYR A 45 5.82 -5.57 5.87
CA TYR A 45 5.19 -6.73 5.22
C TYR A 45 5.84 -7.15 3.90
N ASN A 46 6.98 -6.57 3.53
CA ASN A 46 7.70 -6.83 2.28
C ASN A 46 6.78 -6.69 1.06
N VAL A 47 6.23 -5.49 0.88
CA VAL A 47 5.47 -5.09 -0.31
C VAL A 47 6.01 -3.74 -0.78
N SER A 48 6.21 -3.56 -2.09
CA SER A 48 6.65 -2.25 -2.59
C SER A 48 5.60 -1.17 -2.35
N THR A 49 6.01 0.07 -2.12
CA THR A 49 5.09 1.19 -1.90
C THR A 49 4.15 1.36 -3.10
N TYR A 50 4.67 1.16 -4.31
CA TYR A 50 3.86 1.14 -5.53
C TYR A 50 2.81 0.03 -5.53
N GLN A 51 3.19 -1.21 -5.23
CA GLN A 51 2.26 -2.33 -5.23
C GLN A 51 1.15 -2.12 -4.21
N LEU A 52 1.49 -1.67 -3.00
CA LEU A 52 0.52 -1.37 -1.95
C LEU A 52 -0.51 -0.34 -2.40
N ALA A 53 -0.06 0.78 -2.99
CA ALA A 53 -0.97 1.80 -3.51
C ALA A 53 -1.82 1.29 -4.68
N ALA A 54 -1.20 0.55 -5.62
CA ALA A 54 -1.87 0.09 -6.84
C ALA A 54 -3.01 -0.90 -6.57
N VAL A 55 -2.80 -1.87 -5.68
CA VAL A 55 -3.82 -2.90 -5.38
C VAL A 55 -4.94 -2.38 -4.47
N ASN A 56 -4.76 -1.20 -3.87
CA ASN A 56 -5.73 -0.53 -3.01
C ASN A 56 -6.17 0.82 -3.58
N SER A 57 -6.05 1.06 -4.88
CA SER A 57 -6.31 2.38 -5.49
C SER A 57 -7.76 2.88 -5.35
N GLY A 58 -8.69 2.01 -4.92
CA GLY A 58 -10.07 2.38 -4.60
C GLY A 58 -10.26 2.92 -3.18
N VAL A 59 -9.26 2.78 -2.30
CA VAL A 59 -9.33 3.20 -0.89
C VAL A 59 -8.14 4.02 -0.43
N ILE A 60 -6.92 3.74 -0.92
CA ILE A 60 -5.72 4.54 -0.65
C ILE A 60 -5.55 5.53 -1.80
N ASP A 61 -5.39 6.81 -1.47
CA ASP A 61 -5.09 7.83 -2.47
C ASP A 61 -3.62 7.86 -2.88
N ALA A 62 -3.29 8.71 -3.85
CA ALA A 62 -1.92 8.79 -4.39
C ALA A 62 -0.87 9.28 -3.37
N ASN A 63 -1.28 10.04 -2.34
CA ASN A 63 -0.38 10.54 -1.30
C ASN A 63 -0.25 9.56 -0.13
N CYS A 64 -1.17 8.60 -0.02
CA CYS A 64 -1.33 7.71 1.11
C CYS A 64 -1.40 8.46 2.45
N ASP A 65 -2.17 9.54 2.48
CA ASP A 65 -2.46 10.31 3.70
C ASP A 65 -3.86 10.01 4.28
N ASN A 66 -4.56 9.04 3.69
CA ASN A 66 -5.95 8.72 4.00
C ASN A 66 -6.20 7.34 4.64
N LEU A 67 -5.15 6.66 5.12
CA LEU A 67 -5.28 5.36 5.81
C LEU A 67 -6.24 5.43 7.01
N GLN A 68 -7.21 4.51 7.08
CA GLN A 68 -8.16 4.45 8.19
C GLN A 68 -7.77 3.35 9.19
N ILE A 69 -7.67 3.69 10.48
CA ILE A 69 -7.39 2.69 11.53
C ILE A 69 -8.49 1.62 11.54
N GLY A 70 -8.08 0.34 11.53
CA GLY A 70 -8.98 -0.80 11.46
C GLY A 70 -9.39 -1.20 10.04
N GLU A 71 -8.99 -0.44 9.02
CA GLU A 71 -9.16 -0.82 7.62
C GLU A 71 -8.30 -2.03 7.26
N VAL A 72 -8.85 -2.98 6.53
CA VAL A 72 -8.10 -4.10 5.97
C VAL A 72 -7.70 -3.75 4.55
N ILE A 73 -6.40 -3.74 4.28
CA ILE A 73 -5.83 -3.42 2.97
C ILE A 73 -5.12 -4.63 2.37
N CYS A 74 -5.10 -4.70 1.04
CA CYS A 74 -4.44 -5.76 0.32
C CYS A 74 -2.94 -5.49 0.21
N LEU A 75 -2.11 -6.50 0.46
CA LEU A 75 -0.66 -6.39 0.33
C LEU A 75 -0.15 -6.93 -1.01
N GLY A 76 -0.92 -7.78 -1.68
CA GLY A 76 -0.53 -8.37 -2.96
C GLY A 76 -1.62 -9.23 -3.54
N LEU A 77 -1.63 -9.36 -4.87
CA LEU A 77 -2.60 -10.18 -5.59
C LEU A 77 -2.00 -11.55 -5.93
N THR A 78 -2.85 -12.57 -6.01
CA THR A 78 -2.40 -13.94 -6.34
C THR A 78 -1.64 -13.95 -7.67
N GLY A 79 -0.40 -14.43 -7.63
CA GLY A 79 0.50 -14.49 -8.80
C GLY A 79 1.16 -13.16 -9.20
N GLN A 80 0.77 -12.04 -8.57
CA GLN A 80 1.28 -10.68 -8.80
C GLN A 80 1.71 -10.01 -7.48
N ASP A 81 2.33 -10.77 -6.57
CA ASP A 81 2.86 -10.26 -5.30
C ASP A 81 4.40 -10.31 -5.29
N CYS A 82 5.04 -9.15 -5.29
CA CYS A 82 6.48 -9.03 -5.13
C CYS A 82 6.87 -8.98 -3.65
N ASN A 83 7.44 -10.08 -3.15
CA ASN A 83 7.91 -10.22 -1.77
C ASN A 83 9.43 -9.99 -1.59
N THR A 84 10.16 -9.78 -2.69
CA THR A 84 11.58 -9.44 -2.66
C THR A 84 11.71 -7.93 -2.79
N THR A 85 11.87 -7.26 -1.67
CA THR A 85 11.85 -5.79 -1.59
C THR A 85 13.14 -5.20 -1.04
N TYR A 86 13.33 -3.90 -1.27
CA TYR A 86 14.42 -3.10 -0.72
C TYR A 86 13.87 -1.77 -0.19
N VAL A 87 14.32 -1.39 1.01
CA VAL A 87 13.98 -0.09 1.61
C VAL A 87 15.08 0.91 1.24
N VAL A 88 14.71 1.95 0.49
CA VAL A 88 15.60 3.00 0.02
C VAL A 88 16.24 3.74 1.18
N ARG A 89 17.54 4.01 1.05
CA ARG A 89 18.37 4.74 2.00
C ARG A 89 18.84 6.05 1.39
N SER A 90 19.28 6.96 2.25
CA SER A 90 19.87 8.21 1.80
C SER A 90 21.13 7.96 0.97
N GLY A 91 21.19 8.56 -0.22
CA GLY A 91 22.30 8.41 -1.17
C GLY A 91 22.16 7.24 -2.15
N ASP A 92 21.10 6.43 -2.06
CA ASP A 92 20.87 5.36 -3.01
C ASP A 92 20.58 5.87 -4.41
N THR A 93 20.93 5.04 -5.40
CA THR A 93 20.57 5.25 -6.81
C THR A 93 19.96 3.96 -7.36
N CYS A 94 19.08 4.06 -8.37
CA CYS A 94 18.51 2.88 -9.01
C CYS A 94 19.59 1.93 -9.56
N VAL A 95 20.68 2.46 -10.10
CA VAL A 95 21.79 1.64 -10.62
C VAL A 95 22.43 0.82 -9.50
N ALA A 96 22.75 1.46 -8.37
CA ALA A 96 23.37 0.76 -7.24
C ALA A 96 22.44 -0.31 -6.66
N ILE A 97 21.16 0.01 -6.48
CA ILE A 97 20.14 -0.95 -6.00
C ILE A 97 19.99 -2.10 -7.00
N ALA A 98 19.78 -1.80 -8.29
CA ALA A 98 19.59 -2.82 -9.32
C ALA A 98 20.78 -3.79 -9.39
N ASN A 99 22.01 -3.27 -9.34
CA ASN A 99 23.23 -4.08 -9.32
C ASN A 99 23.31 -4.98 -8.08
N ALA A 100 22.95 -4.46 -6.89
CA ALA A 100 22.97 -5.25 -5.66
C ALA A 100 22.01 -6.46 -5.70
N TYR A 101 20.96 -6.38 -6.49
CA TYR A 101 19.96 -7.44 -6.69
C TYR A 101 20.12 -8.20 -8.01
N ASN A 102 21.20 -7.95 -8.77
CA ASN A 102 21.48 -8.57 -10.06
C ASN A 102 20.33 -8.42 -11.08
N ILE A 103 19.69 -7.25 -11.12
CA ILE A 103 18.68 -6.88 -12.11
C ILE A 103 19.12 -5.64 -12.91
N SER A 104 18.49 -5.37 -14.05
CA SER A 104 18.70 -4.10 -14.75
C SER A 104 17.91 -2.97 -14.08
N GLN A 105 18.36 -1.72 -14.28
CA GLN A 105 17.57 -0.55 -13.89
C GLN A 105 16.19 -0.55 -14.57
N SER A 106 16.07 -1.05 -15.80
CA SER A 106 14.78 -1.16 -16.48
C SER A 106 13.84 -2.14 -15.79
N THR A 107 14.33 -3.28 -15.31
CA THR A 107 13.56 -4.24 -14.50
C THR A 107 13.11 -3.59 -13.20
N LEU A 108 14.01 -2.88 -12.50
CA LEU A 108 13.67 -2.15 -11.27
C LEU A 108 12.54 -1.14 -11.52
N ILE A 109 12.65 -0.29 -12.55
CA ILE A 109 11.66 0.75 -12.84
C ILE A 109 10.34 0.14 -13.33
N THR A 110 10.38 -0.95 -14.08
CA THR A 110 9.16 -1.65 -14.55
C THR A 110 8.36 -2.21 -13.38
N ASN A 111 9.03 -2.71 -12.34
CA ASN A 111 8.39 -3.18 -11.11
C ASN A 111 8.00 -2.05 -10.15
N ASN A 112 8.52 -0.83 -10.35
CA ASN A 112 8.23 0.34 -9.51
C ASN A 112 7.93 1.58 -10.39
N PRO A 113 6.79 1.62 -11.12
CA PRO A 113 6.43 2.71 -12.02
C PRO A 113 6.23 4.07 -11.35
N ASN A 114 6.17 4.13 -10.02
CA ASN A 114 6.23 5.39 -9.27
C ASN A 114 7.63 6.03 -9.32
N VAL A 115 8.68 5.26 -9.61
CA VAL A 115 10.05 5.75 -9.86
C VAL A 115 10.16 6.17 -11.32
N ASN A 116 10.63 7.40 -11.54
CA ASN A 116 10.77 7.93 -12.90
C ASN A 116 11.94 7.28 -13.65
N GLN A 117 11.92 7.39 -14.99
CA GLN A 117 12.89 6.73 -15.87
C GLN A 117 14.36 7.09 -15.58
N ILE A 118 14.60 8.32 -15.10
CA ILE A 118 15.94 8.83 -14.77
C ILE A 118 16.30 8.68 -13.29
N CYS A 119 15.44 8.02 -12.49
CA CYS A 119 15.62 7.74 -11.07
C CYS A 119 15.96 8.98 -10.20
N THR A 120 15.32 10.12 -10.47
CA THR A 120 15.57 11.36 -9.69
C THR A 120 14.59 11.57 -8.54
N ASN A 121 13.61 10.69 -8.36
CA ASN A 121 12.56 10.84 -7.36
C ASN A 121 12.57 9.73 -6.28
N LEU A 122 13.68 9.01 -6.13
CA LEU A 122 13.86 8.12 -4.97
C LEU A 122 13.97 8.94 -3.69
N TYR A 123 13.34 8.46 -2.63
CA TYR A 123 13.45 9.07 -1.31
C TYR A 123 13.65 8.00 -0.23
N PRO A 124 14.37 8.33 0.87
CA PRO A 124 14.57 7.39 1.96
C PRO A 124 13.25 6.83 2.50
N VAL A 125 13.26 5.57 2.94
CA VAL A 125 12.11 4.79 3.43
C VAL A 125 11.11 4.31 2.38
N GLU A 126 11.20 4.76 1.13
CA GLU A 126 10.46 4.15 0.02
C GLU A 126 10.81 2.67 -0.13
N VAL A 127 9.84 1.82 -0.44
CA VAL A 127 10.08 0.38 -0.60
C VAL A 127 9.90 -0.02 -2.05
N LEU A 128 10.94 -0.58 -2.65
CA LEU A 128 10.97 -1.01 -4.05
C LEU A 128 10.86 -2.53 -4.15
N CYS A 129 10.15 -3.01 -5.17
CA CYS A 129 10.23 -4.39 -5.63
C CYS A 129 11.53 -4.59 -6.42
N VAL A 130 12.40 -5.48 -5.96
CA VAL A 130 13.74 -5.74 -6.54
C VAL A 130 13.87 -7.16 -7.08
N SER A 131 12.74 -7.83 -7.32
CA SER A 131 12.70 -9.13 -7.97
C SER A 131 13.10 -9.05 -9.45
N SER A 132 13.70 -10.11 -9.96
CA SER A 132 13.98 -10.28 -11.40
C SER A 132 12.72 -10.61 -12.22
N LYS A 133 11.64 -11.08 -11.57
CA LYS A 133 10.32 -11.27 -12.19
C LYS A 133 9.61 -9.91 -12.35
N ILE A 134 8.81 -9.77 -13.41
CA ILE A 134 8.01 -8.57 -13.68
C ILE A 134 6.59 -8.69 -13.12
N TYR A 135 6.12 -7.64 -12.44
CA TYR A 135 4.81 -7.54 -11.78
C TYR A 135 4.05 -6.29 -12.28
N VAL A 136 3.23 -6.45 -13.33
CA VAL A 136 2.58 -5.32 -14.04
C VAL A 136 1.06 -5.37 -14.05
N ASN A 137 0.44 -6.45 -13.57
CA ASN A 137 -1.01 -6.62 -13.58
C ASN A 137 -1.63 -6.33 -12.21
N LEU A 138 -1.32 -5.16 -11.63
CA LEU A 138 -1.73 -4.80 -10.26
C LEU A 138 -3.11 -4.14 -10.16
N THR A 139 -3.68 -3.71 -11.29
CA THR A 139 -4.98 -3.01 -11.35
C THR A 139 -6.05 -3.77 -12.12
N LYS A 140 -5.69 -4.91 -12.72
CA LYS A 140 -6.62 -5.74 -13.48
C LYS A 140 -7.25 -6.74 -12.51
N SER A 141 -8.37 -6.36 -11.92
CA SER A 141 -9.28 -7.33 -11.31
C SER A 141 -9.59 -8.41 -12.36
N ALA A 142 -9.35 -9.67 -11.99
CA ALA A 142 -9.75 -10.81 -12.82
C ALA A 142 -11.27 -10.82 -13.04
#